data_AF-A0A380GB52-F1
#
_entry.id   AF-A0A380GB52-F1
#
_cell.length_a   1.000
_cell.length_b   1.000
_cell.length_c   1.000
_cell.angle_alpha   90.00
_cell.angle_beta   90.00
_cell.angle_gamma   90.00
#
_symmetry.space_group_name_H-M   'P 1'
#
loop_
_entity.id
_entity.type
_entity.pdbx_description
1 polymer ?
#
loop_
_entity_poly.entity_id
_entity_poly.type
_entity_poly.pdbx_seq_one_letter_code
_entity_poly.pdbx_strand_id
1 'polypeptide(L)'
;MIKRYAPVILKEILKNIKTTHNKRSKALGTSLNAECGTSRYWKAMGDVEHYNREIEAYKTDLKQLDDVSEWSKKLHQDRYKFVEKYRDVLHKVGVELDGTLRIY
;
A
#
# COMPACT_ATOMS: atom_id res chain seq x y z
N MET A 1 -18.59 -15.10 -7.25
CA MET A 1 -17.61 -14.85 -8.33
C MET A 1 -16.35 -14.15 -7.81
N ILE A 2 -16.46 -12.98 -7.17
CA ILE A 2 -15.32 -12.19 -6.63
C ILE A 2 -14.41 -12.97 -5.66
N LYS A 3 -14.96 -13.79 -4.75
CA LYS A 3 -14.18 -14.56 -3.76
C LYS A 3 -13.13 -15.52 -4.38
N ARG A 4 -13.35 -16.01 -5.61
CA ARG A 4 -12.37 -16.88 -6.30
C ARG A 4 -11.16 -16.10 -6.81
N TYR A 5 -11.37 -14.84 -7.19
CA TYR A 5 -10.33 -13.95 -7.71
C TYR A 5 -9.67 -13.08 -6.64
N ALA A 6 -10.14 -13.13 -5.39
CA ALA A 6 -9.59 -12.36 -4.29
C ALA A 6 -8.05 -12.45 -4.14
N PRO A 7 -7.39 -13.62 -4.28
CA PRO A 7 -5.93 -13.68 -4.23
C PRO A 7 -5.23 -12.89 -5.34
N VAL A 8 -5.81 -12.88 -6.55
CA VAL A 8 -5.25 -12.17 -7.70
C VAL A 8 -5.41 -10.65 -7.51
N ILE A 9 -6.60 -10.22 -7.11
CA ILE A 9 -6.90 -8.81 -6.83
C ILE A 9 -6.01 -8.31 -5.70
N LEU A 10 -5.91 -9.06 -4.59
CA LEU A 10 -5.05 -8.73 -3.45
C LEU A 10 -3.60 -8.56 -3.89
N LYS A 11 -3.07 -9.49 -4.70
CA LYS A 11 -1.70 -9.41 -5.19
C LYS A 11 -1.44 -8.13 -5.98
N GLU A 12 -2.38 -7.70 -6.81
CA GLU A 12 -2.24 -6.47 -7.59
C GLU A 12 -2.30 -5.23 -6.69
N ILE A 13 -3.23 -5.18 -5.72
CA ILE A 13 -3.29 -4.08 -4.74
C ILE A 13 -1.97 -3.97 -3.97
N LEU A 14 -1.44 -5.09 -3.44
CA LEU A 14 -0.18 -5.09 -2.69
C LEU A 14 1.02 -4.67 -3.54
N LYS A 15 1.06 -5.08 -4.82
CA LYS A 15 2.08 -4.66 -5.77
C LYS A 15 2.02 -3.16 -6.04
N ASN A 16 0.81 -2.61 -6.16
CA ASN A 16 0.61 -1.17 -6.36
C ASN A 16 1.01 -0.37 -5.13
N ILE A 17 0.60 -0.78 -3.92
CA ILE A 17 1.06 -0.17 -2.66
C ILE A 17 2.59 -0.15 -2.59
N LYS A 18 3.24 -1.28 -2.89
CA LYS A 18 4.72 -1.35 -2.89
C LYS A 18 5.34 -0.38 -3.87
N THR A 19 4.81 -0.31 -5.09
CA THR A 19 5.33 0.54 -6.15
C THR A 19 5.15 2.02 -5.81
N THR A 20 3.95 2.40 -5.34
CA THR A 20 3.63 3.77 -4.94
C THR A 20 4.40 4.21 -3.71
N HIS A 21 4.56 3.34 -2.70
CA HIS A 21 5.43 3.61 -1.55
C HIS A 21 6.88 3.91 -1.98
N ASN A 22 7.42 3.14 -2.94
CA ASN A 22 8.77 3.38 -3.44
C ASN A 22 8.89 4.70 -4.21
N LYS A 23 7.88 5.07 -5.00
CA LYS A 23 7.82 6.38 -5.68
C LYS A 23 7.75 7.52 -4.67
N ARG A 24 6.88 7.40 -3.66
CA ARG A 24 6.77 8.33 -2.52
C ARG A 24 8.10 8.51 -1.81
N SER A 25 8.80 7.42 -1.48
CA SER A 25 10.10 7.48 -0.80
C SER A 25 11.16 8.22 -1.62
N LYS A 26 11.17 8.04 -2.95
CA LYS A 26 12.06 8.79 -3.86
C LYS A 26 11.69 10.27 -3.96
N ALA A 27 10.40 10.59 -4.03
CA ALA A 27 9.92 11.96 -4.04
C ALA A 27 10.29 12.69 -2.74
N LEU A 28 10.11 12.03 -1.59
CA LEU A 28 10.53 12.54 -0.29
C LEU A 28 12.04 12.76 -0.21
N GLY A 29 12.84 11.82 -0.72
CA GLY A 29 14.29 12.01 -0.82
C GLY A 29 14.66 13.20 -1.72
N THR A 30 13.87 13.49 -2.75
CA THR A 30 14.09 14.65 -3.62
C THR A 30 13.74 15.96 -2.92
N SER A 31 12.64 16.02 -2.16
CA SER A 31 12.29 17.23 -1.42
C SER A 31 13.27 17.52 -0.28
N LEU A 32 13.75 16.49 0.43
CA LEU A 32 14.76 16.64 1.49
C LEU A 32 16.12 17.13 0.99
N ASN A 33 16.49 16.76 -0.24
CA ASN A 33 17.75 17.18 -0.87
C ASN A 33 17.64 18.49 -1.66
N ALA A 34 16.43 19.02 -1.86
CA ALA A 34 16.21 20.28 -2.57
C ALA A 34 16.16 21.45 -1.58
N GLU A 35 16.64 22.61 -2.01
CA GLU A 35 16.45 23.83 -1.25
C GLU A 35 14.96 24.16 -1.15
N CYS A 36 14.49 24.41 0.07
CA CYS A 36 13.10 24.72 0.36
C CYS A 36 12.66 25.97 -0.42
N GLY A 37 11.46 25.94 -1.00
CA GLY A 37 10.93 27.05 -1.80
C GLY A 37 11.28 26.98 -3.29
N THR A 38 12.21 26.11 -3.70
CA THR A 38 12.51 25.92 -5.13
C THR A 38 11.38 25.18 -5.86
N SER A 39 11.28 25.37 -7.17
CA SER A 39 10.33 24.61 -8.01
C SER A 39 10.51 23.10 -7.87
N ARG A 40 11.77 22.63 -7.75
CA ARG A 40 12.10 21.22 -7.53
C ARG A 40 11.54 20.71 -6.20
N TYR A 41 11.68 21.49 -5.13
CA TYR A 41 11.13 21.16 -3.82
C TYR A 41 9.60 21.03 -3.88
N TRP A 42 8.91 22.04 -4.42
CA TRP A 42 7.44 22.04 -4.48
C TRP A 42 6.87 20.94 -5.35
N LYS A 43 7.52 20.64 -6.49
CA LYS A 43 7.13 19.51 -7.34
C LYS A 43 7.25 18.18 -6.59
N ALA A 44 8.37 17.96 -5.91
CA ALA A 44 8.59 16.75 -5.13
C ALA A 44 7.59 16.60 -3.97
N MET A 45 7.24 17.70 -3.29
CA MET A 45 6.21 17.70 -2.25
C MET A 45 4.82 17.39 -2.81
N GLY A 46 4.47 17.93 -3.98
CA GLY A 46 3.23 17.59 -4.69
C GLY A 46 3.16 16.11 -5.06
N ASP A 47 4.27 15.52 -5.54
CA ASP A 47 4.37 14.09 -5.81
C ASP A 47 4.18 13.26 -4.54
N VAL A 48 4.79 13.66 -3.42
CA VAL A 48 4.61 12.99 -2.11
C VAL A 48 3.13 13.00 -1.70
N GLU A 49 2.46 14.14 -1.81
CA GLU A 49 1.04 14.26 -1.46
C GLU A 49 0.16 13.38 -2.38
N HIS A 50 0.43 13.39 -3.68
CA HIS A 50 -0.27 12.54 -4.64
C HIS A 50 -0.14 11.06 -4.29
N TYR A 51 1.09 10.58 -4.05
CA TYR A 51 1.33 9.17 -3.70
C TYR A 51 0.75 8.78 -2.34
N ASN A 52 0.67 9.70 -1.37
CA ASN A 52 -0.05 9.44 -0.12
C ASN A 52 -1.53 9.15 -0.39
N ARG A 53 -2.20 9.98 -1.20
CA ARG A 53 -3.61 9.80 -1.54
C ARG A 53 -3.86 8.47 -2.27
N GLU A 54 -2.96 8.06 -3.17
CA GLU A 54 -3.04 6.76 -3.83
C GLU A 54 -2.90 5.58 -2.83
N ILE A 55 -1.99 5.68 -1.86
CA ILE A 55 -1.83 4.65 -0.82
C ILE A 55 -3.10 4.53 0.03
N GLU A 56 -3.73 5.65 0.39
CA GLU A 56 -5.01 5.65 1.12
C GLU A 56 -6.17 5.05 0.31
N ALA A 57 -6.20 5.28 -1.01
CA ALA A 57 -7.15 4.61 -1.88
C ALA A 57 -6.93 3.08 -1.89
N TYR A 58 -5.69 2.62 -2.02
CA TYR A 58 -5.40 1.18 -1.98
C TYR A 58 -5.68 0.54 -0.61
N LYS A 59 -5.50 1.26 0.49
CA LYS A 59 -5.93 0.82 1.83
C LYS A 59 -7.45 0.59 1.87
N THR A 60 -8.21 1.50 1.28
CA THR A 60 -9.66 1.37 1.16
C THR A 60 -10.02 0.14 0.34
N ASP A 61 -9.36 -0.09 -0.80
CA ASP A 61 -9.56 -1.28 -1.63
C ASP A 61 -9.21 -2.58 -0.88
N LEU A 62 -8.12 -2.59 -0.11
CA LEU A 62 -7.76 -3.73 0.76
C LEU A 62 -8.86 -4.06 1.75
N LYS A 63 -9.42 -3.03 2.39
CA LYS A 63 -10.47 -3.17 3.38
C LYS A 63 -11.75 -3.72 2.75
N GLN A 64 -12.18 -3.14 1.62
CA GLN A 64 -13.36 -3.63 0.88
C GLN A 64 -13.16 -5.08 0.41
N LEU A 65 -11.96 -5.43 -0.07
CA LEU A 65 -11.66 -6.79 -0.46
C LEU A 65 -11.72 -7.75 0.74
N ASP A 66 -11.26 -7.32 1.91
CA ASP A 66 -11.34 -8.11 3.13
C ASP A 66 -12.77 -8.29 3.61
N ASP A 67 -13.59 -7.24 3.58
CA ASP A 67 -14.99 -7.33 3.99
C ASP A 67 -15.78 -8.32 3.12
N VAL A 68 -15.44 -8.44 1.83
CA VAL A 68 -16.12 -9.37 0.91
C VAL A 68 -15.54 -10.79 0.96
N SER A 69 -14.23 -10.93 1.13
CA SER A 69 -13.53 -12.22 0.95
C SER A 69 -12.96 -12.83 2.23
N GLU A 70 -12.86 -12.05 3.30
CA GLU A 70 -12.19 -12.37 4.56
C GLU A 70 -10.81 -12.99 4.32
N TRP A 71 -10.01 -12.37 3.46
CA TRP A 71 -8.70 -12.89 3.10
C TRP A 71 -7.71 -12.77 4.26
N SER A 72 -7.85 -11.76 5.13
CA SER A 72 -7.00 -11.54 6.30
C SER A 72 -7.04 -12.72 7.28
N LYS A 73 -8.20 -13.38 7.42
CA LYS A 73 -8.37 -14.60 8.24
C LYS A 73 -7.78 -15.86 7.58
N LYS A 74 -7.46 -15.80 6.28
CA LYS A 74 -7.07 -16.95 5.45
C LYS A 74 -5.58 -16.94 5.08
N LEU A 75 -4.77 -16.10 5.73
CA LEU A 75 -3.33 -15.98 5.46
C LEU A 75 -2.54 -17.29 5.62
N HIS A 76 -3.05 -18.24 6.42
CA HIS A 76 -2.48 -19.58 6.55
C HIS A 76 -2.59 -20.44 5.27
N GLN A 77 -3.48 -20.08 4.34
CA GLN A 77 -3.69 -20.85 3.12
C GLN A 77 -2.63 -20.54 2.06
N ASP A 78 -2.20 -21.56 1.32
CA ASP A 78 -1.11 -21.46 0.34
C ASP A 78 -1.30 -20.32 -0.68
N ARG A 79 -2.54 -20.15 -1.15
CA ARG A 79 -2.93 -19.06 -2.08
C ARG A 79 -2.69 -17.64 -1.55
N TYR A 80 -2.47 -17.44 -0.25
CA TYR A 80 -2.19 -16.15 0.37
C TYR A 80 -0.77 -16.01 0.94
N LYS A 81 0.09 -17.03 0.81
CA LYS A 81 1.48 -16.96 1.29
C LYS A 81 2.30 -15.82 0.68
N PHE A 82 1.90 -15.31 -0.49
CA PHE A 82 2.58 -14.18 -1.11
C PHE A 82 2.51 -12.88 -0.29
N VAL A 83 1.51 -12.74 0.60
CA VAL A 83 1.32 -11.54 1.45
C VAL A 83 2.51 -11.32 2.37
N GLU A 84 3.18 -12.40 2.81
CA GLU A 84 4.40 -12.37 3.63
C GLU A 84 5.46 -11.42 3.03
N LYS A 85 5.62 -11.44 1.70
CA LYS A 85 6.61 -10.64 0.96
C LYS A 85 6.32 -9.14 0.97
N TYR A 86 5.15 -8.74 1.45
CA TYR A 86 4.69 -7.36 1.51
C TYR A 86 4.52 -6.85 2.94
N ARG A 87 4.75 -7.66 3.99
CA ARG A 87 4.58 -7.22 5.40
C ARG A 87 5.33 -5.92 5.70
N ASP A 88 6.60 -5.82 5.29
CA ASP A 88 7.43 -4.65 5.57
C ASP A 88 6.84 -3.36 4.99
N VAL A 89 6.31 -3.43 3.76
CA VAL A 89 5.73 -2.24 3.13
C VAL A 89 4.36 -1.92 3.70
N LEU A 90 3.57 -2.93 4.05
CA LEU A 90 2.28 -2.76 4.71
C LEU A 90 2.45 -2.06 6.06
N HIS A 91 3.38 -2.53 6.89
CA HIS A 91 3.69 -1.88 8.15
C HIS A 91 4.13 -0.42 7.96
N LYS A 92 4.99 -0.13 6.98
CA LYS A 92 5.43 1.24 6.66
C LYS A 92 4.31 2.17 6.22
N VAL A 93 3.24 1.64 5.63
CA VAL A 93 2.07 2.42 5.25
C VAL A 93 0.98 2.39 6.31
N GLY A 94 1.21 1.81 7.50
CA GLY A 94 0.21 1.76 8.57
C GLY A 94 -0.85 0.68 8.39
N VAL A 95 -0.53 -0.43 7.73
CA VAL A 95 -1.39 -1.61 7.61
C VAL A 95 -0.79 -2.77 8.41
N GLU A 96 -1.53 -3.25 9.40
CA GLU A 96 -1.15 -4.40 10.21
C GLU A 96 -2.04 -5.62 9.95
N LEU A 97 -1.42 -6.81 10.05
CA LEU A 97 -2.03 -8.11 9.79
C LEU A 97 -1.80 -9.03 11.00
N ASP A 98 -2.46 -8.73 12.12
CA ASP A 98 -2.34 -9.43 13.42
C ASP A 98 -3.53 -10.37 13.68
N GLY A 99 -3.91 -11.18 12.67
CA GLY A 99 -5.12 -12.01 12.69
C GLY A 99 -6.38 -11.28 12.22
N THR A 100 -6.33 -9.95 12.16
CA THR A 100 -7.32 -9.08 11.50
C THR A 100 -6.61 -7.99 10.71
N LEU A 101 -7.27 -7.45 9.67
CA LEU A 101 -6.76 -6.29 8.94
C LEU A 101 -7.01 -5.01 9.76
N ARG A 102 -5.92 -4.32 10.15
CA ARG A 102 -5.97 -2.99 10.79
C ARG A 102 -5.29 -1.96 9.90
N ILE A 103 -5.90 -0.79 9.78
CA ILE A 103 -5.41 0.32 8.96
C ILE A 103 -5.39 1.56 9.86
N TYR A 104 -4.23 2.21 9.92
CA TYR A 104 -3.94 3.44 10.66
C TYR A 104 -3.69 4.62 9.72
#